data_AF-A0A441VD47-F1
#
_entry.id   AF-A0A441VD47-F1
#
_cell.length_a   1.000
_cell.length_b   1.000
_cell.length_c   1.000
_cell.angle_alpha   90.00
_cell.angle_beta   90.00
_cell.angle_gamma   90.00
#
_symmetry.space_group_name_H-M   'P 1'
#
loop_
_entity.id
_entity.type
_entity.pdbx_description
1 polymer ?
#
loop_
_entity_poly.entity_id
_entity_poly.type
_entity_poly.pdbx_seq_one_letter_code
_entity_poly.pdbx_strand_id
1 'polypeptide(L)'
;AVGSLTGTPTTAGSFNFTVTATDTNGFTGARAYVLSISAPTITLAPATLPAAVAGSAYAEDISAAGGTAPYGFALTAGALPPGMSLSAVGSLTGTPTTAGVYNFTVTATDANGFTGA
;
A
#
# COMPACT_ATOMS: atom_id res chain seq x y z
N ALA A 1 12.78 -36.87 11.28
CA ALA A 1 13.21 -35.62 10.61
C ALA A 1 12.20 -34.53 10.92
N VAL A 2 12.62 -33.26 11.00
CA VAL A 2 11.72 -32.10 11.05
C VAL A 2 11.84 -31.32 9.74
N GLY A 3 10.70 -30.97 9.15
CA GLY A 3 10.63 -30.06 8.01
C GLY A 3 10.24 -28.66 8.48
N SER A 4 10.80 -27.63 7.87
CA SER A 4 10.48 -26.22 8.15
C SER A 4 9.93 -25.54 6.90
N LEU A 5 8.93 -24.67 7.09
CA LEU A 5 8.41 -23.78 6.05
C LEU A 5 8.80 -22.34 6.43
N THR A 6 9.60 -21.69 5.60
CA THR A 6 10.16 -20.35 5.87
C THR A 6 10.07 -19.45 4.64
N GLY A 7 9.93 -18.14 4.84
CA GLY A 7 9.93 -17.13 3.79
C GLY A 7 9.16 -15.88 4.22
N THR A 8 9.08 -14.89 3.34
CA THR A 8 8.30 -13.66 3.53
C THR A 8 7.23 -13.57 2.45
N PRO A 9 5.97 -13.89 2.74
CA PRO A 9 4.91 -13.82 1.74
C PRO A 9 4.64 -12.38 1.29
N THR A 10 4.50 -12.16 -0.01
CA THR A 10 4.23 -10.84 -0.62
C THR A 10 2.84 -10.71 -1.23
N THR A 11 2.05 -11.79 -1.23
CA THR A 11 0.69 -11.82 -1.78
C THR A 11 -0.28 -12.27 -0.71
N ALA A 12 -1.32 -11.47 -0.47
CA ALA A 12 -2.39 -11.82 0.45
C ALA A 12 -3.31 -12.86 -0.20
N GLY A 13 -3.82 -13.78 0.61
CA GLY A 13 -4.69 -14.85 0.13
C GLY A 13 -4.64 -16.09 0.98
N SER A 14 -5.42 -17.09 0.56
CA SER A 14 -5.39 -18.43 1.13
C SER A 14 -4.76 -19.41 0.15
N PHE A 15 -3.70 -20.08 0.59
CA PHE A 15 -2.92 -20.99 -0.23
C PHE A 15 -3.04 -22.41 0.33
N ASN A 16 -3.64 -23.31 -0.44
CA ASN A 16 -3.82 -24.70 -0.07
C ASN A 16 -2.63 -25.52 -0.58
N PHE A 17 -2.05 -26.37 0.27
CA PHE A 17 -0.97 -27.28 -0.14
C PHE A 17 -1.04 -28.59 0.66
N THR A 18 -0.48 -29.66 0.10
CA THR A 18 -0.39 -30.96 0.75
C THR A 18 1.06 -31.31 1.00
N VAL A 19 1.39 -31.71 2.23
CA VAL A 19 2.71 -32.22 2.58
C VAL A 19 2.63 -33.74 2.57
N THR A 20 3.53 -34.38 1.81
CA THR A 20 3.72 -35.83 1.80
C THR A 20 5.05 -36.17 2.46
N ALA A 21 5.02 -37.09 3.41
CA ALA A 21 6.20 -37.71 3.98
C ALA A 21 6.33 -39.13 3.39
N THR A 22 7.55 -39.52 3.03
CA THR A 22 7.88 -40.87 2.55
C THR A 22 8.98 -41.43 3.45
N ASP A 23 8.81 -42.65 3.94
CA ASP A 23 9.85 -43.35 4.69
C ASP A 23 10.86 -44.07 3.78
N THR A 24 11.89 -44.67 4.37
CA THR A 24 12.93 -45.39 3.63
C THR A 24 12.41 -46.65 2.91
N ASN A 25 11.26 -47.18 3.33
CA ASN A 25 10.62 -48.35 2.75
C ASN A 25 9.62 -47.98 1.64
N GLY A 26 9.42 -46.68 1.37
CA GLY A 26 8.52 -46.18 0.33
C GLY A 26 7.07 -45.97 0.79
N PHE A 27 6.76 -46.16 2.08
CA PHE A 27 5.42 -45.85 2.59
C PHE A 27 5.24 -44.34 2.71
N THR A 28 4.02 -43.88 2.41
CA THR A 28 3.71 -42.44 2.40
C THR A 28 2.59 -42.09 3.37
N GLY A 29 2.65 -40.87 3.88
CA GLY A 29 1.55 -40.20 4.58
C GLY A 29 1.43 -38.76 4.09
N ALA A 30 0.20 -38.32 3.82
CA ALA A 30 -0.06 -36.97 3.30
C ALA A 30 -1.05 -36.20 4.18
N ARG A 31 -0.85 -34.88 4.28
CA ARG A 31 -1.76 -33.97 5.00
C ARG A 31 -1.92 -32.65 4.25
N ALA A 32 -3.16 -32.22 4.05
CA ALA A 32 -3.50 -30.92 3.50
C ALA A 32 -3.42 -29.82 4.57
N TYR A 33 -3.01 -28.63 4.15
CA TYR A 33 -2.92 -27.42 4.96
C TYR A 33 -3.41 -26.22 4.17
N VAL A 34 -3.82 -25.19 4.91
CA VAL A 34 -4.14 -23.86 4.39
C VAL A 34 -3.22 -22.85 5.05
N LEU A 35 -2.50 -22.07 4.26
CA LEU A 35 -1.75 -20.91 4.72
C LEU A 35 -2.52 -19.64 4.35
N SER A 36 -2.96 -18.89 5.36
CA SER A 36 -3.66 -17.62 5.18
C SER A 36 -2.69 -16.46 5.40
N ILE A 37 -2.61 -15.56 4.42
CA ILE A 37 -1.78 -14.35 4.45
C ILE A 37 -2.71 -13.15 4.33
N SER A 38 -2.67 -12.26 5.32
CA SER A 38 -3.47 -11.04 5.32
C SER A 38 -2.76 -9.92 4.54
N ALA A 39 -3.54 -9.03 3.92
CA ALA A 39 -2.99 -7.82 3.32
C ALA A 39 -2.50 -6.85 4.41
N PRO A 40 -1.42 -6.09 4.16
CA PRO A 40 -1.02 -5.01 5.05
C PRO A 40 -2.06 -3.90 5.08
N THR A 41 -2.14 -3.18 6.19
CA THR A 41 -2.89 -1.91 6.25
C THR A 41 -1.93 -0.78 5.91
N ILE A 42 -2.22 -0.02 4.85
CA ILE A 42 -1.44 1.14 4.45
C ILE A 42 -2.14 2.41 4.94
N THR A 43 -1.40 3.28 5.62
CA THR A 43 -1.89 4.56 6.16
C THR A 43 -1.11 5.72 5.60
N LEU A 44 -1.78 6.84 5.31
CA LEU A 44 -1.16 8.08 4.85
C LEU A 44 -1.03 9.12 5.98
N ALA A 45 0.00 9.96 5.89
CA ALA A 45 0.19 11.12 6.76
C ALA A 45 0.62 12.35 5.94
N PRO A 46 0.21 13.57 6.33
CA PRO A 46 -0.69 13.87 7.46
C PRO A 46 -2.15 13.47 7.18
N ALA A 47 -2.93 13.21 8.24
CA ALA A 47 -4.35 12.83 8.11
C ALA A 47 -5.24 13.99 7.61
N THR A 48 -4.79 15.23 7.79
CA THR A 48 -5.44 16.44 7.30
C THR A 48 -4.38 17.40 6.77
N LEU A 49 -4.67 18.05 5.65
CA LEU A 49 -3.77 19.05 5.07
C LEU A 49 -4.00 20.43 5.70
N PRO A 50 -2.94 21.21 5.95
CA PRO A 50 -3.07 22.63 6.25
C PRO A 50 -3.87 23.38 5.17
N ALA A 51 -4.59 24.43 5.59
CA ALA A 51 -5.33 25.25 4.64
C ALA A 51 -4.36 26.02 3.72
N ALA A 52 -4.57 25.90 2.40
CA ALA A 52 -3.84 26.68 1.42
C ALA A 52 -4.46 28.07 1.22
N VAL A 53 -3.64 29.06 0.85
CA VAL A 53 -4.09 30.43 0.54
C VAL A 53 -3.97 30.68 -0.96
N ALA A 54 -5.04 31.15 -1.60
CA ALA A 54 -5.02 31.46 -3.02
C ALA A 54 -3.93 32.50 -3.34
N GLY A 55 -3.13 32.24 -4.37
CA GLY A 55 -2.00 33.07 -4.80
C GLY A 55 -0.72 32.89 -3.97
N SER A 56 -0.72 32.08 -2.91
CA SER A 56 0.47 31.78 -2.11
C SER A 56 1.02 30.40 -2.41
N ALA A 57 2.35 30.25 -2.39
CA ALA A 57 2.96 28.94 -2.57
C ALA A 57 2.55 27.98 -1.44
N TYR A 58 2.26 26.74 -1.82
CA TYR A 58 1.90 25.64 -0.94
C TYR A 58 2.81 24.45 -1.24
N ALA A 59 3.30 23.79 -0.20
CA ALA A 59 4.06 22.56 -0.28
C ALA A 59 3.79 21.72 0.95
N GLU A 60 3.40 20.45 0.74
CA GLU A 60 3.21 19.46 1.79
C GLU A 60 3.65 18.10 1.24
N ASP A 61 4.31 17.30 2.07
CA ASP A 61 4.69 15.94 1.71
C ASP A 61 3.72 14.94 2.33
N ILE A 62 3.19 14.05 1.48
CA ILE A 62 2.35 12.93 1.87
C ILE A 62 3.23 11.69 1.96
N SER A 63 3.23 11.04 3.12
CA SER A 63 3.97 9.81 3.37
C SER A 63 3.01 8.64 3.58
N ALA A 64 3.51 7.41 3.36
CA ALA A 64 2.77 6.18 3.57
C ALA A 64 3.57 5.20 4.44
N ALA A 65 2.86 4.40 5.23
CA ALA A 65 3.44 3.38 6.10
C ALA A 65 2.56 2.11 6.16
N GLY A 66 3.13 1.02 6.66
CA GLY A 66 2.42 -0.25 6.92
C GLY A 66 2.53 -1.32 5.82
N GLY A 67 2.96 -0.94 4.61
CA GLY A 67 3.28 -1.85 3.50
C GLY A 67 4.79 -2.01 3.25
N THR A 68 5.14 -2.42 2.04
CA THR A 68 6.52 -2.59 1.58
C THR A 68 6.97 -1.43 0.70
N ALA A 69 8.00 -0.70 1.11
CA ALA A 69 8.58 0.37 0.28
C ALA A 69 9.22 -0.17 -1.02
N PRO A 70 9.32 0.63 -2.09
CA PRO A 70 8.87 2.02 -2.20
C PRO A 70 7.35 2.16 -2.33
N TYR A 71 6.85 3.36 -2.01
CA TYR A 71 5.44 3.73 -2.21
C TYR A 71 5.30 4.68 -3.40
N GLY A 72 4.27 4.45 -4.22
CA GLY A 72 3.83 5.37 -5.27
C GLY A 72 2.52 6.04 -4.87
N PHE A 73 2.36 7.32 -5.22
CA PHE A 73 1.18 8.12 -4.87
C PHE A 73 0.42 8.56 -6.12
N ALA A 74 -0.90 8.50 -6.07
CA ALA A 74 -1.77 8.95 -7.15
C ALA A 74 -3.04 9.61 -6.63
N LEU A 75 -3.53 10.60 -7.39
CA LEU A 75 -4.87 11.15 -7.21
C LEU A 75 -5.88 10.18 -7.81
N THR A 76 -6.71 9.55 -6.99
CA THR A 76 -7.66 8.51 -7.44
C THR A 76 -9.10 8.98 -7.46
N ALA A 77 -9.42 10.08 -6.77
CA ALA A 77 -10.73 10.71 -6.82
C ALA A 77 -10.66 12.23 -6.60
N GLY A 78 -11.65 12.96 -7.12
CA GLY A 78 -11.73 14.41 -7.02
C GLY A 78 -10.74 15.14 -7.92
N ALA A 79 -10.45 16.40 -7.60
CA ALA A 79 -9.51 17.22 -8.33
C ALA A 79 -8.76 18.14 -7.37
N LEU A 80 -7.47 18.35 -7.65
CA LEU A 80 -6.67 19.36 -6.96
C LEU A 80 -7.13 20.77 -7.36
N PRO A 81 -6.92 21.78 -6.50
CA PRO A 81 -7.10 23.18 -6.88
C PRO A 81 -6.27 23.54 -8.13
N PRO A 82 -6.75 24.42 -9.03
CA PRO A 82 -5.95 24.87 -10.17
C PRO A 82 -4.63 25.48 -9.71
N GLY A 83 -3.52 25.07 -10.34
CA GLY A 83 -2.17 25.50 -9.97
C GLY A 83 -1.46 24.59 -8.96
N MET A 84 -2.11 23.50 -8.53
CA MET A 84 -1.53 22.46 -7.68
C MET A 84 -1.21 21.20 -8.47
N SER A 85 -0.22 20.44 -8.00
CA SER A 85 0.14 19.13 -8.53
C SER A 85 0.60 18.18 -7.43
N LEU A 86 0.32 16.89 -7.61
CA LEU A 86 0.83 15.80 -6.77
C LEU A 86 1.86 15.01 -7.57
N SER A 87 3.04 14.80 -7.00
CA SER A 87 4.06 13.94 -7.59
C SER A 87 3.84 12.47 -7.22
N ALA A 88 4.41 11.56 -8.02
CA ALA A 88 4.34 10.12 -7.75
C ALA A 88 5.05 9.69 -6.46
N VAL A 89 5.86 10.57 -5.86
CA VAL A 89 6.57 10.34 -4.59
C VAL A 89 5.89 11.02 -3.39
N GLY A 90 4.68 11.57 -3.59
CA GLY A 90 3.85 12.09 -2.49
C GLY A 90 3.98 13.59 -2.22
N SER A 91 4.77 14.33 -3.01
CA SER A 91 4.90 15.78 -2.80
C SER A 91 3.75 16.54 -3.46
N LEU A 92 2.93 17.21 -2.66
CA LEU A 92 1.82 18.06 -3.07
C LEU A 92 2.26 19.52 -3.05
N THR A 93 2.44 20.11 -4.24
CA THR A 93 3.03 21.45 -4.38
C THR A 93 2.33 22.28 -5.43
N GLY A 94 2.44 23.61 -5.29
CA GLY A 94 1.98 24.56 -6.29
C GLY A 94 1.53 25.89 -5.69
N THR A 95 0.82 26.67 -6.49
CA THR A 95 0.22 27.94 -6.08
C THR A 95 -1.25 27.90 -6.49
N PRO A 96 -2.19 27.61 -5.57
CA PRO A 96 -3.60 27.53 -5.91
C PRO A 96 -4.11 28.90 -6.35
N THR A 97 -4.82 28.98 -7.47
CA THR A 97 -5.24 30.28 -8.03
C THR A 97 -6.67 30.66 -7.68
N THR A 98 -7.49 29.70 -7.27
CA THR A 98 -8.91 29.90 -6.98
C THR A 98 -9.21 29.44 -5.56
N ALA A 99 -9.83 30.32 -4.77
CA ALA A 99 -10.28 29.97 -3.42
C ALA A 99 -11.52 29.07 -3.50
N GLY A 100 -11.58 28.05 -2.66
CA GLY A 100 -12.70 27.11 -2.62
C GLY A 100 -12.38 25.88 -1.78
N VAL A 101 -13.39 25.04 -1.61
CA VAL A 101 -13.22 23.72 -0.99
C VAL A 101 -13.00 22.70 -2.11
N TYR A 102 -11.88 21.99 -2.05
CA TYR A 102 -11.50 20.96 -3.00
C TYR A 102 -11.39 19.63 -2.24
N ASN A 103 -12.28 18.69 -2.56
CA ASN A 103 -12.25 17.35 -2.01
C ASN A 103 -11.55 16.42 -2.99
N PHE A 104 -10.54 15.70 -2.52
CA PHE A 104 -9.80 14.74 -3.33
C PHE A 104 -9.28 13.59 -2.48
N THR A 105 -8.92 12.49 -3.14
CA THR A 105 -8.36 11.29 -2.49
C THR A 105 -7.01 10.98 -3.09
N VAL A 106 -6.01 10.80 -2.24
CA VAL A 106 -4.68 10.30 -2.60
C VAL A 106 -4.61 8.85 -2.19
N THR A 107 -4.19 7.99 -3.11
CA THR A 107 -3.90 6.58 -2.81
C THR A 107 -2.41 6.36 -2.87
N ALA A 108 -1.87 5.74 -1.83
CA ALA A 108 -0.53 5.17 -1.83
C ALA A 108 -0.60 3.69 -2.23
N THR A 109 0.32 3.26 -3.09
CA THR A 109 0.50 1.87 -3.51
C THR A 109 1.90 1.42 -3.11
N ASP A 110 2.01 0.31 -2.40
CA ASP A 110 3.30 -0.26 -1.99
C ASP A 110 3.94 -1.10 -3.11
N ALA A 111 5.17 -1.59 -2.90
CA ALA A 111 5.93 -2.36 -3.87
C ALA A 111 5.29 -3.71 -4.24
N ASN A 112 4.40 -4.24 -3.40
CA ASN A 112 3.66 -5.48 -3.64
C ASN A 112 2.27 -5.23 -4.25
N GLY A 113 1.92 -3.97 -4.50
CA GLY A 113 0.65 -3.56 -5.11
C GLY A 113 -0.50 -3.43 -4.12
N PHE A 114 -0.26 -3.47 -2.82
CA PHE A 114 -1.29 -3.15 -1.82
C PHE A 114 -1.51 -1.64 -1.78
N THR A 115 -2.74 -1.22 -1.51
CA THR A 115 -3.13 0.19 -1.51
C THR A 115 -3.68 0.65 -0.17
N GLY A 116 -3.53 1.95 0.10
CA GLY A 116 -4.17 2.68 1.20
C GLY A 116 -4.42 4.13 0.80
N ALA A 117 -5.44 4.77 1.38
CA ALA A 117 -5.85 6.13 1.06
C ALA A 117 -6.37 6.85 2.31
#